data_AF-A0A5E4JA40-F1
#
_entry.id   AF-A0A5E4JA40-F1
#
_cell.length_a   1.000
_cell.length_b   1.000
_cell.length_c   1.000
_cell.angle_alpha   90.00
_cell.angle_beta   90.00
_cell.angle_gamma   90.00
#
_symmetry.space_group_name_H-M   'P 1'
#
loop_
_entity.id
_entity.type
_entity.pdbx_description
1 polymer ?
#
loop_
_entity_poly.entity_id
_entity_poly.type
_entity_poly.pdbx_seq_one_letter_code
_entity_poly.pdbx_strand_id
1 'polypeptide(L)'
;MELPEAKLIRSEVLLRDMQLTDDVKLARKSLVRWLALSLGLITPRESRQSVLQLLEALLYYHLKERREPNYQDIQDFLKTQNVEMNEKTVRYHLTQLKKAGVIEDAR
;
A
#
# COMPACT_ATOMS: atom_id res chain seq x y z
N MET A 1 31.11 1.20 -16.86
CA MET A 1 31.91 2.21 -16.13
C MET A 1 30.91 3.02 -15.33
N GLU A 2 30.88 2.88 -14.00
CA GLU A 2 29.99 3.69 -13.16
C GLU A 2 30.57 5.09 -12.99
N LEU A 3 29.71 6.10 -13.03
CA LEU A 3 30.07 7.49 -12.76
C LEU A 3 30.38 7.64 -11.25
N PRO A 4 31.51 8.24 -10.85
CA PRO A 4 31.84 8.47 -9.44
C PRO A 4 30.73 9.18 -8.64
N GLU A 5 29.98 10.06 -9.30
CA GLU A 5 28.88 10.85 -8.77
C GLU A 5 27.71 9.99 -8.27
N ALA A 6 27.55 8.77 -8.79
CA ALA A 6 26.51 7.85 -8.34
C ALA A 6 26.60 7.56 -6.82
N LYS A 7 27.82 7.59 -6.25
CA LYS A 7 28.06 7.38 -4.81
C LYS A 7 27.59 8.55 -3.94
N LEU A 8 27.31 9.71 -4.54
CA LEU A 8 26.87 10.92 -3.83
C LEU A 8 25.33 11.00 -3.73
N ILE A 9 24.60 10.12 -4.40
CA ILE A 9 23.14 10.06 -4.36
C ILE A 9 22.72 9.58 -2.96
N ARG A 10 22.02 10.45 -2.21
CA ARG A 10 21.50 10.13 -0.88
C ARG A 10 20.20 9.33 -0.94
N SER A 11 19.36 9.64 -1.91
CA SER A 11 18.11 8.96 -2.20
C SER A 11 17.65 9.33 -3.60
N GLU A 12 16.88 8.44 -4.21
CA GLU A 12 16.21 8.69 -5.48
C GLU A 12 14.72 8.95 -5.22
N VAL A 13 14.14 9.90 -5.95
CA VAL A 13 12.70 10.21 -5.89
C VAL A 13 12.09 9.82 -7.23
N LEU A 14 11.11 8.93 -7.20
CA LEU A 14 10.36 8.53 -8.39
C LEU A 14 9.10 9.38 -8.51
N LEU A 15 9.03 10.24 -9.52
CA LEU A 15 7.84 11.00 -9.87
C LEU A 15 7.03 10.23 -10.92
N ARG A 16 5.74 10.01 -10.66
CA ARG A 16 4.81 9.32 -11.57
C ARG A 16 3.75 10.30 -12.03
N ASP A 17 3.70 10.58 -13.33
CA ASP A 17 2.55 11.24 -13.94
C ASP A 17 1.48 10.18 -14.21
N MET A 18 0.34 10.28 -13.53
CA MET A 18 -0.69 9.27 -13.52
C MET A 18 -2.04 9.87 -13.89
N GLN A 19 -2.67 9.29 -14.91
CA GLN A 19 -4.04 9.63 -15.27
C GLN A 19 -5.03 8.82 -14.43
N LEU A 20 -6.06 9.46 -13.89
CA LEU A 20 -7.19 8.81 -13.24
C LEU A 20 -8.39 8.75 -14.21
N THR A 21 -8.36 7.76 -15.11
CA THR A 21 -9.41 7.54 -16.11
C THR A 21 -10.68 6.97 -15.48
N ASP A 22 -11.79 6.98 -16.21
CA ASP A 22 -13.06 6.46 -15.70
C ASP A 22 -13.02 4.95 -15.44
N ASP A 23 -12.30 4.18 -16.28
CA ASP A 23 -12.07 2.75 -16.07
C ASP A 23 -11.45 2.44 -14.70
N VAL A 24 -10.52 3.30 -14.24
CA VAL A 24 -9.91 3.14 -12.92
C VAL A 24 -10.93 3.38 -11.81
N LYS A 25 -11.87 4.30 -12.01
CA LYS A 25 -12.91 4.65 -11.03
C LYS A 25 -14.02 3.60 -10.94
N LEU A 26 -14.23 2.78 -11.99
CA LEU A 26 -15.30 1.79 -12.04
C LEU A 26 -15.21 0.74 -10.92
N ALA A 27 -14.00 0.33 -10.56
CA ALA A 27 -13.79 -0.72 -9.57
C ALA A 27 -12.96 -0.23 -8.39
N ARG A 28 -13.44 -0.50 -7.16
CA ARG A 28 -12.70 -0.21 -5.92
C ARG A 28 -11.27 -0.77 -5.96
N LYS A 29 -11.10 -2.01 -6.42
CA LYS A 29 -9.79 -2.65 -6.54
C LYS A 29 -8.86 -1.90 -7.50
N SER A 30 -9.39 -1.28 -8.55
CA SER A 30 -8.62 -0.45 -9.48
C SER A 30 -8.19 0.86 -8.81
N LEU A 31 -9.08 1.51 -8.05
CA LEU A 31 -8.73 2.70 -7.26
C LEU A 31 -7.65 2.42 -6.20
N VAL A 32 -7.79 1.32 -5.44
CA VAL A 32 -6.78 0.93 -4.44
C VAL A 32 -5.43 0.69 -5.10
N ARG A 33 -5.41 0.02 -6.25
CA ARG A 33 -4.17 -0.21 -7.03
C ARG A 33 -3.57 1.08 -7.56
N TRP A 34 -4.40 1.99 -8.06
CA TRP A 34 -3.97 3.29 -8.55
C TRP A 34 -3.33 4.10 -7.42
N LEU A 35 -3.95 4.14 -6.24
CA LEU A 35 -3.40 4.80 -5.07
C LEU A 35 -2.09 4.16 -4.60
N ALA A 36 -2.01 2.82 -4.57
CA ALA A 36 -0.77 2.13 -4.21
C ALA A 36 0.36 2.43 -5.21
N LEU A 37 0.05 2.59 -6.49
CA LEU A 37 1.01 3.04 -7.51
C LEU A 37 1.40 4.50 -7.28
N SER A 38 0.48 5.41 -6.98
CA SER A 38 0.82 6.83 -6.78
C SER A 38 1.71 7.04 -5.55
N LEU A 39 1.54 6.20 -4.53
CA LEU A 39 2.34 6.21 -3.30
C LEU A 39 3.66 5.43 -3.41
N GLY A 40 3.95 4.81 -4.57
CA GLY A 40 5.15 4.00 -4.75
C GLY A 40 5.17 2.69 -3.95
N LEU A 41 4.03 2.26 -3.40
CA LEU A 41 3.90 1.03 -2.59
C LEU A 41 4.02 -0.25 -3.41
N ILE A 42 3.75 -0.16 -4.71
CA ILE A 42 3.97 -1.23 -5.68
C ILE A 42 4.68 -0.71 -6.91
N THR A 43 5.40 -1.63 -7.56
CA THR A 43 5.96 -1.39 -8.89
C THR A 43 4.90 -1.59 -9.99
N PRO A 44 5.01 -0.93 -11.15
CA PRO A 44 4.04 -1.08 -12.24
C PRO A 44 3.84 -2.52 -12.75
N ARG A 45 4.81 -3.41 -12.51
CA ARG A 45 4.80 -4.82 -12.94
C ARG A 45 4.75 -5.79 -11.76
N GLU A 46 4.39 -5.30 -10.57
CA GLU A 46 4.28 -6.11 -9.36
C GLU A 46 3.18 -7.16 -9.52
N SER A 47 3.54 -8.44 -9.34
CA SER A 47 2.55 -9.53 -9.29
C SER A 47 1.98 -9.74 -7.89
N ARG A 48 2.73 -9.35 -6.84
CA ARG A 48 2.36 -9.61 -5.44
C ARG A 48 1.48 -8.49 -4.90
N GLN A 49 0.19 -8.79 -4.79
CA GLN A 49 -0.85 -7.83 -4.43
C GLN A 49 -1.23 -7.84 -2.94
N SER A 50 -0.48 -8.52 -2.08
CA SER A 50 -0.83 -8.62 -0.65
C SER A 50 -0.85 -7.26 0.05
N VAL A 51 0.01 -6.32 -0.35
CA VAL A 51 -0.03 -4.94 0.16
C VAL A 51 -1.32 -4.22 -0.25
N LEU A 52 -1.90 -4.54 -1.42
CA LEU A 52 -3.17 -3.94 -1.86
C LEU A 52 -4.33 -4.38 -0.98
N GLN A 53 -4.35 -5.66 -0.59
CA GLN A 53 -5.38 -6.20 0.30
C GLN A 53 -5.30 -5.56 1.69
N LEU A 54 -4.09 -5.35 2.19
CA LEU A 54 -3.88 -4.67 3.46
C LEU A 54 -4.23 -3.18 3.37
N LEU A 55 -3.88 -2.49 2.28
CA LEU A 55 -4.27 -1.11 2.04
C LEU A 55 -5.80 -0.96 1.95
N GLU A 56 -6.49 -1.90 1.29
CA GLU A 56 -7.95 -1.91 1.23
C GLU A 56 -8.59 -2.08 2.62
N ALA A 57 -8.03 -2.95 3.47
CA ALA A 57 -8.47 -3.09 4.86
C ALA A 57 -8.31 -1.79 5.65
N LEU A 58 -7.15 -1.14 5.54
CA LEU A 58 -6.89 0.15 6.22
C LEU A 58 -7.88 1.22 5.75
N LEU A 59 -8.07 1.37 4.43
CA LEU A 59 -9.02 2.34 3.87
C LEU A 59 -10.45 2.05 4.31
N TYR A 60 -10.85 0.78 4.40
CA TYR A 60 -12.16 0.40 4.91
C TYR A 60 -12.38 0.93 6.33
N TYR A 61 -11.47 0.63 7.26
CA TYR A 61 -11.66 1.03 8.66
C TYR A 61 -11.55 2.54 8.86
N HIS A 62 -10.62 3.21 8.18
CA HIS A 62 -10.47 4.66 8.31
C HIS A 62 -11.59 5.45 7.63
N LEU A 63 -12.04 5.05 6.44
CA LEU A 63 -13.01 5.85 5.67
C LEU A 63 -14.46 5.44 5.95
N LYS A 64 -14.73 4.14 6.08
CA LYS A 64 -16.09 3.62 6.30
C LYS A 64 -16.42 3.51 7.78
N GLU A 65 -15.58 2.81 8.55
CA GLU A 65 -15.82 2.61 9.99
C GLU A 65 -15.36 3.81 10.85
N ARG A 66 -14.61 4.75 10.25
CA ARG A 66 -14.12 5.98 10.89
C ARG A 66 -13.34 5.72 12.19
N ARG A 67 -12.55 4.64 12.21
CA ARG A 67 -11.70 4.28 13.34
C ARG A 67 -10.39 3.67 12.88
N GLU A 68 -9.41 3.67 13.76
CA GLU A 68 -8.15 2.97 13.54
C GLU A 68 -8.36 1.45 13.72
N PRO A 69 -7.92 0.62 12.76
CA PRO A 69 -7.96 -0.83 12.92
C PRO A 69 -6.79 -1.33 13.77
N ASN A 70 -7.07 -2.28 14.66
CA ASN A 70 -6.02 -3.09 15.25
C ASN A 70 -5.64 -4.26 14.31
N TYR A 71 -4.68 -5.06 14.73
CA TYR A 71 -4.23 -6.21 13.96
C TYR A 71 -5.36 -7.23 13.67
N GLN A 72 -6.20 -7.52 14.68
CA GLN A 72 -7.29 -8.50 14.54
C GLN A 72 -8.33 -8.02 13.53
N ASP A 73 -8.66 -6.73 13.54
CA ASP A 73 -9.55 -6.09 12.57
C ASP A 73 -9.07 -6.32 11.14
N ILE A 74 -7.77 -6.10 10.88
CA ILE A 74 -7.18 -6.31 9.56
C ILE A 74 -7.31 -7.79 9.16
N GLN A 75 -7.02 -8.72 10.07
CA GLN A 75 -7.16 -10.15 9.77
C GLN A 75 -8.60 -10.54 9.46
N ASP A 76 -9.55 -10.04 10.23
CA ASP A 76 -10.97 -10.36 10.05
C ASP A 76 -11.49 -9.79 8.73
N PHE A 77 -11.09 -8.56 8.37
CA PHE A 77 -11.38 -8.00 7.06
C PHE A 77 -10.84 -8.86 5.92
N LEU A 78 -9.57 -9.30 6.01
CA LEU A 78 -8.96 -10.14 4.98
C LEU A 78 -9.69 -11.48 4.81
N LYS A 79 -10.14 -12.09 5.92
CA LYS A 79 -10.97 -13.30 5.88
C LYS A 79 -12.30 -13.06 5.16
N THR A 80 -12.95 -11.90 5.36
CA THR A 80 -14.20 -11.58 4.61
C THR A 80 -13.99 -11.50 3.10
N GLN A 81 -12.76 -11.23 2.66
CA GLN A 81 -12.37 -11.16 1.26
C GLN A 81 -11.81 -12.49 0.72
N ASN A 82 -11.88 -13.58 1.50
CA ASN A 82 -11.24 -14.87 1.20
C ASN A 82 -9.73 -14.74 0.92
N VAL A 83 -9.05 -13.81 1.61
CA VAL A 83 -7.61 -13.62 1.53
C VAL A 83 -6.96 -14.19 2.78
N GLU A 84 -6.21 -15.27 2.60
CA GLU A 84 -5.34 -15.78 3.65
C GLU A 84 -4.00 -15.04 3.64
N MET A 85 -3.70 -14.36 4.75
CA MET A 85 -2.43 -13.68 4.94
C MET A 85 -1.92 -13.98 6.34
N ASN A 86 -0.72 -14.55 6.43
CA ASN A 86 -0.10 -14.83 7.71
C ASN A 86 0.31 -13.54 8.43
N GLU A 87 0.42 -13.64 9.76
CA GLU A 87 0.77 -12.53 10.64
C GLU A 87 2.08 -11.83 10.23
N LYS A 88 3.09 -12.61 9.89
CA LYS A 88 4.40 -12.10 9.48
C LYS A 88 4.29 -11.18 8.27
N THR A 89 3.44 -11.53 7.30
CA THR A 89 3.22 -10.74 6.09
C THR A 89 2.43 -9.47 6.39
N VAL A 90 1.41 -9.54 7.24
CA VAL A 90 0.65 -8.37 7.70
C VAL A 90 1.58 -7.37 8.40
N ARG A 91 2.36 -7.84 9.38
CA ARG A 91 3.33 -7.03 10.13
C ARG A 91 4.40 -6.42 9.21
N TYR A 92 4.89 -7.20 8.25
CA TYR A 92 5.85 -6.71 7.26
C TYR A 92 5.29 -5.53 6.47
N HIS A 93 4.09 -5.67 5.91
CA HIS A 93 3.45 -4.62 5.12
C HIS A 93 3.14 -3.37 5.94
N LEU A 94 2.61 -3.52 7.16
CA LEU A 94 2.42 -2.39 8.07
C LEU A 94 3.74 -1.66 8.35
N THR A 95 4.83 -2.40 8.53
CA THR A 95 6.17 -1.80 8.72
C THR A 95 6.64 -1.05 7.48
N GLN A 96 6.41 -1.59 6.26
CA GLN A 96 6.76 -0.88 5.03
C GLN A 96 5.95 0.40 4.85
N LEU A 97 4.65 0.36 5.16
CA LEU A 97 3.78 1.55 5.10
C LEU A 97 4.24 2.64 6.07
N LYS A 98 4.67 2.27 7.28
CA LYS A 98 5.27 3.21 8.25
C LYS A 98 6.56 3.82 7.72
N LYS A 99 7.46 3.00 7.18
CA LYS A 99 8.72 3.48 6.58
C LYS A 99 8.50 4.41 5.40
N ALA A 100 7.42 4.19 4.64
CA ALA A 100 7.00 5.06 3.53
C ALA A 100 6.28 6.33 4.01
N GLY A 101 6.04 6.52 5.31
CA GLY A 101 5.30 7.66 5.85
C GLY A 101 3.81 7.66 5.50
N VAL A 102 3.26 6.52 5.09
CA VAL A 102 1.84 6.39 4.70
C VAL A 102 0.95 6.24 5.92
N ILE A 103 1.46 5.62 6.99
CA ILE A 103 0.77 5.49 8.28
C ILE A 103 1.74 5.81 9.42
N GLU A 104 1.22 6.33 10.54
CA GLU A 104 1.99 6.59 11.76
C GLU A 104 1.87 5.42 12.75
N ASP A 105 2.70 5.43 13.81
CA ASP A 105 2.43 4.59 14.98
C ASP A 105 1.25 5.18 15.75
N ALA A 106 0.38 4.30 16.27
CA ALA A 106 -0.66 4.70 17.20
C ALA A 106 0.00 5.36 18.42
N ARG A 107 -0.38 6.61 18.70
CA ARG A 107 0.17 7.41 19.81
C ARG A 107 -0.42 7.00 21.15
#